data_AF-A0A382YBB8-F1
#
_entry.id   AF-A0A382YBB8-F1
#
_cell.length_a   1.000
_cell.length_b   1.000
_cell.length_c   1.000
_cell.angle_alpha   90.00
_cell.angle_beta   90.00
_cell.angle_gamma   90.00
#
_symmetry.space_group_name_H-M   'P 1'
#
loop_
_entity.id
_entity.type
_entity.pdbx_description
1 polymer ?
#
loop_
_entity_poly.entity_id
_entity_poly.type
_entity_poly.pdbx_seq_one_letter_code
_entity_poly.pdbx_strand_id
1 'polypeptide(L)'
;VKKNYLLLFMVIIGCRKELDISEFAFNFSNYSPELRIEALILPHDSTAIVRIDKSYLINDTELHDCKDNDYGEISLDLCNTIEGAFWHGQEGDQIADCGDWNPFIHDLGIDGQIGDPTDEDGDCDDCSSTNAQCQENCRAEDSIGENNGVPDCNEPNVDNYTELLPNIHNSLCDVLISKSVNSDIDSCKLIFKEDAGYFYNNSYVGDKRSFPIFDNIETINYGAYIPASDCSNNFWVDYLAEYSFEA
;
A
#
# COMPACT_ATOMS: atom_id res chain seq x y z
N VAL A 1 33.72 37.00 14.78
CA VAL A 1 33.01 37.64 13.65
C VAL A 1 33.40 37.00 12.31
N LYS A 2 34.65 37.05 11.82
CA LYS A 2 35.03 36.49 10.49
C LYS A 2 34.91 34.96 10.29
N LYS A 3 35.06 34.14 11.35
CA LYS A 3 35.00 32.66 11.23
C LYS A 3 33.57 32.11 11.01
N ASN A 4 32.55 32.84 11.48
CA ASN A 4 31.15 32.40 11.35
C ASN A 4 30.57 32.67 9.95
N TYR A 5 31.08 33.67 9.22
CA TYR A 5 30.66 33.94 7.85
C TYR A 5 31.19 32.92 6.83
N LEU A 6 32.33 32.28 7.12
CA LEU A 6 32.92 31.27 6.23
C LEU A 6 32.09 29.97 6.20
N LEU A 7 31.55 29.55 7.34
CA LEU A 7 30.64 28.41 7.43
C LEU A 7 29.30 28.70 6.76
N LEU A 8 28.77 29.92 6.92
CA LEU A 8 27.54 30.35 6.25
C LEU A 8 27.70 30.36 4.72
N PHE A 9 28.87 30.76 4.22
CA PHE A 9 29.17 30.78 2.78
C PHE A 9 29.26 29.36 2.18
N MET A 10 29.82 28.38 2.89
CA MET A 10 29.86 26.98 2.42
C MET A 10 28.48 26.33 2.31
N VAL A 11 27.51 26.73 3.13
CA VAL A 11 26.13 26.19 3.08
C VAL A 11 25.37 26.71 1.86
N ILE A 12 25.71 27.91 1.37
CA ILE A 12 24.99 28.59 0.28
C ILE A 12 25.54 28.23 -1.12
N ILE A 13 26.80 27.74 -1.22
CA ILE A 13 27.44 27.38 -2.51
C ILE A 13 27.42 25.87 -2.80
N GLY A 14 26.83 25.05 -1.93
CA GLY A 14 26.67 23.63 -2.22
C GLY A 14 25.73 23.42 -3.40
N CYS A 15 26.22 22.85 -4.49
CA CYS A 15 25.35 22.38 -5.58
C CYS A 15 24.49 21.24 -5.04
N ARG A 16 23.17 21.40 -5.06
CA ARG A 16 22.20 20.36 -4.72
C ARG A 16 21.57 19.93 -6.04
N LYS A 17 21.67 18.64 -6.38
CA LYS A 17 20.90 18.02 -7.46
C LYS A 17 19.94 17.05 -6.79
N GLU A 18 18.65 17.20 -7.05
CA GLU A 18 17.68 16.17 -6.74
C GLU A 18 17.89 15.01 -7.71
N LEU A 19 18.05 13.81 -7.15
CA LEU A 19 18.21 12.59 -7.91
C LEU A 19 16.85 11.90 -7.92
N ASP A 20 16.25 11.81 -9.09
CA ASP A 20 15.11 10.95 -9.29
C ASP A 20 15.59 9.49 -9.22
N ILE A 21 14.88 8.67 -8.44
CA ILE A 21 15.18 7.26 -8.28
C ILE A 21 15.02 6.49 -9.60
N SER A 22 14.18 7.01 -10.52
CA SER A 22 14.00 6.47 -11.87
C SER A 22 15.29 6.51 -12.71
N GLU A 23 16.22 7.44 -12.44
CA GLU A 23 17.53 7.51 -13.12
C GLU A 23 18.36 6.22 -12.89
N PHE A 24 18.03 5.43 -11.87
CA PHE A 24 18.72 4.18 -11.53
C PHE A 24 18.01 2.92 -12.06
N ALA A 25 16.84 3.03 -12.69
CA ALA A 25 16.04 1.88 -13.13
C ALA A 25 16.82 0.94 -14.07
N PHE A 26 17.69 1.49 -14.93
CA PHE A 26 18.54 0.68 -15.81
C PHE A 26 19.43 -0.32 -15.06
N ASN A 27 19.90 0.02 -13.85
CA ASN A 27 20.74 -0.86 -13.04
C ASN A 27 20.01 -2.14 -12.60
N PHE A 28 18.68 -2.13 -12.66
CA PHE A 28 17.80 -3.23 -12.27
C PHE A 28 17.05 -3.83 -13.46
N SER A 29 17.46 -3.55 -14.70
CA SER A 29 16.82 -4.06 -15.92
C SER A 29 16.74 -5.59 -16.04
N ASN A 30 17.59 -6.33 -15.32
CA ASN A 30 17.57 -7.79 -15.25
C ASN A 30 17.06 -8.32 -13.90
N TYR A 31 16.42 -7.47 -13.10
CA TYR A 31 15.83 -7.89 -11.85
C TYR A 31 14.69 -8.88 -12.09
N SER A 32 14.65 -9.91 -11.27
CA SER A 32 13.52 -10.83 -11.17
C SER A 32 13.00 -10.77 -9.73
N PRO A 33 11.67 -10.79 -9.52
CA PRO A 33 11.10 -10.86 -8.18
C PRO A 33 11.73 -11.98 -7.35
N GLU A 34 12.16 -11.65 -6.15
CA GLU A 34 12.66 -12.59 -5.14
C GLU A 34 11.52 -12.94 -4.18
N LEU A 35 11.59 -14.14 -3.59
CA LEU A 35 10.67 -14.53 -2.53
C LEU A 35 11.29 -14.23 -1.18
N ARG A 36 10.55 -13.49 -0.35
CA ARG A 36 10.89 -13.24 1.05
C ARG A 36 9.97 -14.06 1.95
N ILE A 37 10.56 -14.89 2.81
CA ILE A 37 9.82 -15.67 3.80
C ILE A 37 10.03 -15.02 5.17
N GLU A 38 8.93 -14.66 5.82
CA GLU A 38 8.93 -14.12 7.18
C GLU A 38 8.00 -14.96 8.06
N ALA A 39 8.49 -15.37 9.22
CA ALA A 39 7.71 -16.20 10.14
C ALA A 39 7.65 -15.56 11.52
N LEU A 40 6.44 -15.46 12.04
CA LEU A 40 6.16 -15.12 13.43
C LEU A 40 5.63 -16.36 14.14
N ILE A 41 6.46 -16.94 15.01
CA ILE A 41 6.03 -18.03 15.88
C ILE A 41 5.45 -17.42 17.15
N LEU A 42 4.26 -17.88 17.55
CA LEU A 42 3.51 -17.41 18.72
C LEU A 42 3.31 -18.58 19.70
N PRO A 43 4.32 -18.89 20.54
CA PRO A 43 4.28 -20.05 21.42
C PRO A 43 3.14 -20.04 22.43
N HIS A 44 2.77 -18.85 22.96
CA HIS A 44 1.66 -18.71 23.90
C HIS A 44 0.34 -19.17 23.30
N ASP A 45 0.11 -18.83 22.03
CA ASP A 45 -1.11 -19.15 21.30
C ASP A 45 -0.99 -20.49 20.55
N SER A 46 0.15 -21.19 20.71
CA SER A 46 0.46 -22.46 20.05
C SER A 46 0.23 -22.41 18.54
N THR A 47 0.69 -21.32 17.91
CA THR A 47 0.50 -21.09 16.48
C THR A 47 1.71 -20.37 15.86
N ALA A 48 1.66 -20.18 14.55
CA ALA A 48 2.57 -19.33 13.81
C ALA A 48 1.81 -18.64 12.67
N ILE A 49 2.39 -17.55 12.16
CA ILE A 49 1.96 -16.89 10.93
C ILE A 49 3.21 -16.79 10.06
N VAL A 50 3.12 -17.25 8.81
CA VAL A 50 4.23 -17.24 7.86
C VAL A 50 3.80 -16.52 6.60
N ARG A 51 4.52 -15.46 6.25
CA ARG A 51 4.34 -14.72 5.00
C ARG A 51 5.39 -15.16 4.00
N ILE A 52 4.95 -15.33 2.76
CA ILE A 52 5.83 -15.52 1.61
C ILE A 52 5.43 -14.45 0.62
N ASP A 53 6.29 -13.46 0.44
CA ASP A 53 5.99 -12.27 -0.33
C ASP A 53 6.93 -12.17 -1.52
N LYS A 54 6.42 -11.68 -2.64
CA LYS A 54 7.25 -11.30 -3.79
C LYS A 54 7.80 -9.90 -3.55
N SER A 55 9.04 -9.68 -3.94
CA SER A 55 9.62 -8.35 -4.00
C SER A 55 9.36 -7.69 -5.36
N TYR A 56 9.18 -6.38 -5.32
CA TYR A 56 8.86 -5.55 -6.49
C TYR A 56 9.91 -4.47 -6.69
N LEU A 57 10.01 -3.99 -7.92
CA LEU A 57 10.79 -2.79 -8.19
C LEU A 57 10.07 -1.56 -7.66
N ILE A 58 10.83 -0.54 -7.29
CA ILE A 58 10.24 0.73 -6.84
C ILE A 58 9.50 1.49 -7.95
N ASN A 59 9.80 1.16 -9.21
CA ASN A 59 9.13 1.70 -10.39
C ASN A 59 8.20 0.67 -11.04
N ASP A 60 7.79 -0.35 -10.27
CA ASP A 60 6.80 -1.32 -10.72
C ASP A 60 5.42 -0.66 -10.77
N THR A 61 4.81 -0.68 -11.95
CA THR A 61 3.48 -0.10 -12.22
C THR A 61 2.38 -1.15 -12.24
N GLU A 62 2.71 -2.44 -12.03
CA GLU A 62 1.70 -3.49 -11.95
C GLU A 62 1.01 -3.54 -10.58
N LEU A 63 1.68 -3.04 -9.53
CA LEU A 63 1.10 -2.93 -8.20
C LEU A 63 0.32 -1.63 -7.98
N HIS A 64 0.79 -0.52 -8.53
CA HIS A 64 0.17 0.79 -8.39
C HIS A 64 -0.27 1.24 -9.77
N ASP A 65 -1.51 0.94 -10.12
CA ASP A 65 -2.08 1.25 -11.44
C ASP A 65 -2.98 2.50 -11.42
N CYS A 66 -3.14 3.11 -10.24
CA CYS A 66 -3.93 4.30 -9.97
C CYS A 66 -5.40 4.14 -10.32
N LYS A 67 -5.93 2.96 -10.10
CA LYS A 67 -7.36 2.69 -10.22
C LYS A 67 -7.89 2.19 -8.89
N ASP A 68 -9.13 2.55 -8.59
CA ASP A 68 -9.86 1.94 -7.49
C ASP A 68 -10.55 0.67 -7.97
N ASN A 69 -9.85 -0.46 -7.91
CA ASN A 69 -10.32 -1.73 -8.46
C ASN A 69 -10.27 -2.89 -7.44
N ASP A 70 -10.49 -2.63 -6.15
CA ASP A 70 -10.43 -3.64 -5.07
C ASP A 70 -11.22 -4.92 -5.38
N TYR A 71 -12.35 -4.77 -6.08
CA TYR A 71 -13.25 -5.86 -6.47
C TYR A 71 -13.11 -6.28 -7.94
N GLY A 72 -12.16 -5.66 -8.65
CA GLY A 72 -11.77 -5.90 -10.03
C GLY A 72 -12.66 -5.21 -11.07
N GLU A 73 -12.35 -5.47 -12.34
CA GLU A 73 -13.13 -5.02 -13.49
C GLU A 73 -14.40 -5.89 -13.64
N ILE A 74 -15.53 -5.41 -13.14
CA ILE A 74 -16.80 -6.15 -13.10
C ILE A 74 -17.98 -5.34 -13.64
N SER A 75 -19.11 -6.01 -13.88
CA SER A 75 -20.34 -5.34 -14.31
C SER A 75 -20.95 -4.48 -13.20
N LEU A 76 -21.62 -3.38 -13.56
CA LEU A 76 -22.37 -2.51 -12.65
C LEU A 76 -23.32 -3.29 -11.72
N ASP A 77 -24.05 -4.27 -12.25
CA ASP A 77 -24.98 -5.09 -11.46
C ASP A 77 -24.27 -5.87 -10.35
N LEU A 78 -23.08 -6.42 -10.63
CA LEU A 78 -22.29 -7.16 -9.65
C LEU A 78 -21.67 -6.21 -8.61
N CYS A 79 -21.11 -5.09 -9.05
CA CYS A 79 -20.54 -4.06 -8.17
C CYS A 79 -21.58 -3.58 -7.15
N ASN A 80 -22.82 -3.29 -7.60
CA ASN A 80 -23.92 -2.88 -6.74
C ASN A 80 -24.39 -3.95 -5.72
N THR A 81 -23.94 -5.21 -5.83
CA THR A 81 -24.21 -6.24 -4.81
C THR A 81 -23.22 -6.25 -3.66
N ILE A 82 -22.08 -5.57 -3.83
CA ILE A 82 -21.01 -5.49 -2.84
C ILE A 82 -21.29 -4.28 -1.95
N GLU A 83 -21.37 -4.50 -0.65
CA GLU A 83 -21.61 -3.43 0.32
C GLU A 83 -20.39 -2.52 0.40
N GLY A 84 -20.59 -1.21 0.24
CA GLY A 84 -19.51 -0.22 0.27
C GLY A 84 -18.78 -0.01 -1.06
N ALA A 85 -19.08 -0.80 -2.09
CA ALA A 85 -18.45 -0.66 -3.39
C ALA A 85 -19.07 0.45 -4.25
N PHE A 86 -18.22 1.11 -5.05
CA PHE A 86 -18.57 2.12 -6.04
C PHE A 86 -18.12 1.64 -7.42
N TRP A 87 -18.96 1.93 -8.42
CA TRP A 87 -18.69 1.57 -9.81
C TRP A 87 -18.14 2.78 -10.56
N HIS A 88 -16.99 2.61 -11.21
CA HIS A 88 -16.21 3.71 -11.80
C HIS A 88 -16.23 3.77 -13.32
N GLY A 89 -17.23 3.13 -13.94
CA GLY A 89 -17.40 3.20 -15.39
C GLY A 89 -18.16 4.44 -15.86
N GLN A 90 -18.22 4.60 -17.18
CA GLN A 90 -18.95 5.66 -17.86
C GLN A 90 -20.31 5.18 -18.37
N GLU A 91 -21.22 6.12 -18.66
CA GLU A 91 -22.54 5.77 -19.18
C GLU A 91 -22.45 4.90 -20.45
N GLY A 92 -22.93 3.65 -20.35
CA GLY A 92 -22.92 2.68 -21.45
C GLY A 92 -21.87 1.58 -21.32
N ASP A 93 -20.95 1.68 -20.35
CA ASP A 93 -19.98 0.62 -20.08
C ASP A 93 -20.66 -0.63 -19.51
N GLN A 94 -20.16 -1.80 -19.95
CA GLN A 94 -20.68 -3.11 -19.52
C GLN A 94 -19.87 -3.70 -18.37
N ILE A 95 -18.60 -3.33 -18.28
CA ILE A 95 -17.61 -3.75 -17.30
C ILE A 95 -16.73 -2.51 -17.04
N ALA A 96 -16.44 -2.24 -15.77
CA ALA A 96 -15.50 -1.19 -15.37
C ALA A 96 -14.91 -1.53 -14.00
N ASP A 97 -13.93 -0.74 -13.57
CA ASP A 97 -13.34 -0.83 -12.24
C ASP A 97 -14.44 -0.67 -11.16
N CYS A 98 -14.33 -1.49 -10.11
CA CYS A 98 -15.19 -1.47 -8.94
C CYS A 98 -14.30 -1.57 -7.71
N GLY A 99 -14.37 -0.56 -6.86
CA GLY A 99 -13.58 -0.48 -5.63
C GLY A 99 -14.37 0.24 -4.53
N ASP A 100 -13.71 0.70 -3.47
CA ASP A 100 -14.34 1.35 -2.33
C ASP A 100 -14.04 2.86 -2.20
N TRP A 101 -13.39 3.45 -3.20
CA TRP A 101 -13.29 4.90 -3.35
C TRP A 101 -14.68 5.52 -3.50
N ASN A 102 -14.96 6.53 -2.67
CA ASN A 102 -16.28 7.14 -2.55
C ASN A 102 -16.17 8.61 -2.97
N PRO A 103 -16.79 9.02 -4.09
CA PRO A 103 -16.67 10.38 -4.62
C PRO A 103 -17.17 11.47 -3.68
N PHE A 104 -17.96 11.14 -2.65
CA PHE A 104 -18.49 12.14 -1.72
C PHE A 104 -17.53 12.48 -0.58
N ILE A 105 -16.55 11.61 -0.30
CA ILE A 105 -15.68 11.74 0.89
C ILE A 105 -14.20 11.44 0.62
N HIS A 106 -13.87 10.80 -0.51
CA HIS A 106 -12.50 10.43 -0.89
C HIS A 106 -11.99 11.26 -2.08
N ASP A 107 -12.82 12.10 -2.70
CA ASP A 107 -12.41 13.03 -3.76
C ASP A 107 -11.64 14.22 -3.15
N LEU A 108 -10.42 13.92 -2.71
CA LEU A 108 -9.54 14.73 -1.87
C LEU A 108 -8.13 14.67 -2.43
N GLY A 109 -7.48 15.83 -2.50
CA GLY A 109 -6.11 15.91 -2.98
C GLY A 109 -5.12 15.14 -2.12
N ILE A 110 -3.87 15.10 -2.57
CA ILE A 110 -2.71 14.48 -1.89
C ILE A 110 -2.62 14.87 -0.40
N ASP A 111 -3.12 16.06 -0.10
CA ASP A 111 -3.07 16.76 1.18
C ASP A 111 -4.22 16.42 2.14
N GLY A 112 -5.23 15.68 1.66
CA GLY A 112 -6.42 15.24 2.38
C GLY A 112 -7.49 16.30 2.59
N GLN A 113 -7.44 17.44 1.90
CA GLN A 113 -8.40 18.54 2.02
C GLN A 113 -9.22 18.70 0.74
N ILE A 114 -10.49 19.10 0.90
CA ILE A 114 -11.37 19.42 -0.22
C ILE A 114 -11.00 20.82 -0.74
N GLY A 115 -10.53 20.91 -1.99
CA GLY A 115 -10.30 22.16 -2.71
C GLY A 115 -9.29 23.09 -2.03
N ASP A 116 -8.10 22.59 -1.70
CA ASP A 116 -7.05 23.39 -1.07
C ASP A 116 -6.48 24.39 -2.10
N PRO A 117 -6.56 25.71 -1.87
CA PRO A 117 -6.01 26.73 -2.76
C PRO A 117 -4.47 26.77 -2.83
N THR A 118 -3.73 25.91 -2.11
CA THR A 118 -2.28 25.74 -2.30
C THR A 118 -1.96 24.51 -3.12
N ASP A 119 -2.03 24.69 -4.44
CA ASP A 119 -1.53 23.83 -5.54
C ASP A 119 -0.35 22.93 -5.13
N GLU A 120 -0.57 21.62 -5.21
CA GLU A 120 0.41 20.58 -4.86
C GLU A 120 1.06 19.87 -6.07
N ASP A 121 0.57 20.06 -7.30
CA ASP A 121 1.17 19.47 -8.51
C ASP A 121 2.14 20.43 -9.24
N GLY A 122 2.15 21.70 -8.82
CA GLY A 122 3.10 22.72 -9.24
C GLY A 122 2.80 23.34 -10.60
N ASP A 123 1.61 23.11 -11.17
CA ASP A 123 1.17 23.74 -12.40
C ASP A 123 0.93 25.27 -12.24
N CYS A 124 0.75 25.73 -11.00
CA CYS A 124 0.56 27.13 -10.62
C CYS A 124 1.78 27.77 -9.95
N ASP A 125 2.92 27.08 -9.89
CA ASP A 125 4.20 27.66 -9.46
C ASP A 125 4.64 28.84 -10.35
N ASP A 126 4.19 28.87 -11.61
CA ASP A 126 4.40 29.98 -12.55
C ASP A 126 3.34 31.10 -12.44
N CYS A 127 2.29 30.92 -11.62
CA CYS A 127 1.30 31.97 -11.37
C CYS A 127 1.85 33.02 -10.40
N SER A 128 2.30 34.14 -10.99
CA SER A 128 2.62 35.36 -10.23
C SER A 128 1.50 35.72 -9.26
N SER A 129 1.86 36.01 -7.99
CA SER A 129 0.94 36.49 -6.93
C SER A 129 0.08 37.72 -7.28
N THR A 130 0.39 38.39 -8.39
CA THR A 130 -0.33 39.55 -8.92
C THR A 130 -1.30 39.23 -10.05
N ASN A 131 -1.31 38.00 -10.56
CA ASN A 131 -2.19 37.57 -11.64
C ASN A 131 -3.43 36.88 -11.06
N ALA A 132 -4.43 37.69 -10.72
CA ALA A 132 -5.68 37.23 -10.12
C ALA A 132 -6.41 36.20 -10.99
N GLN A 133 -6.35 36.30 -12.32
CA GLN A 133 -6.98 35.32 -13.22
C GLN A 133 -6.25 33.99 -13.21
N CYS A 134 -4.91 34.01 -13.14
CA CYS A 134 -4.09 32.81 -13.00
C CYS A 134 -4.42 32.12 -11.68
N GLN A 135 -4.42 32.86 -10.57
CA GLN A 135 -4.81 32.34 -9.26
C GLN A 135 -6.26 31.86 -9.18
N GLU A 136 -7.18 32.49 -9.90
CA GLU A 136 -8.59 32.07 -9.95
C GLU A 136 -8.77 30.83 -10.83
N ASN A 137 -8.00 30.70 -11.91
CA ASN A 137 -7.94 29.47 -12.70
C ASN A 137 -7.31 28.34 -11.89
N CYS A 138 -6.19 28.56 -11.21
CA CYS A 138 -5.57 27.57 -10.31
C CYS A 138 -6.52 27.06 -9.22
N ARG A 139 -7.31 27.94 -8.61
CA ARG A 139 -8.32 27.56 -7.61
C ARG A 139 -9.55 26.86 -8.20
N ALA A 140 -9.66 26.87 -9.52
CA ALA A 140 -10.75 26.28 -10.28
C ALA A 140 -10.28 25.11 -11.15
N GLU A 141 -8.98 24.79 -11.10
CA GLU A 141 -8.43 23.57 -11.66
C GLU A 141 -8.61 22.52 -10.56
N ASP A 142 -9.50 21.57 -10.84
CA ASP A 142 -9.53 20.31 -10.11
C ASP A 142 -8.16 19.68 -10.41
N SER A 143 -7.19 19.80 -9.49
CA SER A 143 -5.90 19.12 -9.62
C SER A 143 -6.16 17.61 -9.68
N ILE A 144 -5.22 16.84 -10.23
CA ILE A 144 -5.35 15.37 -10.22
C ILE A 144 -5.56 14.93 -8.76
N GLY A 145 -6.70 14.28 -8.49
CA GLY A 145 -7.16 13.89 -7.16
C GLY A 145 -7.94 14.92 -6.34
N GLU A 146 -8.22 16.14 -6.83
CA GLU A 146 -9.03 17.12 -6.07
C GLU A 146 -10.38 17.42 -6.71
N ASN A 147 -11.45 16.87 -6.12
CA ASN A 147 -12.84 17.17 -6.51
C ASN A 147 -13.12 16.97 -8.02
N ASN A 148 -12.33 16.13 -8.68
CA ASN A 148 -12.43 15.86 -10.11
C ASN A 148 -13.44 14.71 -10.39
N GLY A 149 -13.91 14.04 -9.34
CA GLY A 149 -14.89 12.96 -9.39
C GLY A 149 -14.35 11.65 -9.95
N VAL A 150 -13.03 11.46 -9.99
CA VAL A 150 -12.37 10.29 -10.59
C VAL A 150 -11.39 9.67 -9.57
N PRO A 151 -11.49 8.35 -9.30
CA PRO A 151 -10.57 7.63 -8.44
C PRO A 151 -9.17 7.55 -9.09
N ASP A 152 -8.31 8.52 -8.84
CA ASP A 152 -6.97 8.60 -9.44
C ASP A 152 -5.82 8.56 -8.41
N CYS A 153 -4.58 8.59 -8.90
CA CYS A 153 -3.41 8.40 -8.04
C CYS A 153 -3.42 9.38 -6.85
N ASN A 154 -3.07 8.87 -5.66
CA ASN A 154 -2.94 9.61 -4.40
C ASN A 154 -4.25 9.97 -3.69
N GLU A 155 -5.40 9.58 -4.23
CA GLU A 155 -6.64 9.68 -3.49
C GLU A 155 -6.76 8.56 -2.43
N PRO A 156 -7.54 8.77 -1.37
CA PRO A 156 -7.80 7.75 -0.36
C PRO A 156 -8.47 6.53 -0.97
N ASN A 157 -7.97 5.36 -0.64
CA ASN A 157 -8.47 4.07 -1.08
C ASN A 157 -8.19 3.69 -2.55
N VAL A 158 -7.55 4.56 -3.34
CA VAL A 158 -6.92 4.15 -4.62
C VAL A 158 -5.58 3.46 -4.33
N ASP A 159 -5.27 2.35 -5.02
CA ASP A 159 -4.06 1.53 -4.82
C ASP A 159 -3.84 1.18 -3.33
N ASN A 160 -4.91 0.84 -2.62
CA ASN A 160 -4.87 0.67 -1.16
C ASN A 160 -4.36 -0.73 -0.76
N TYR A 161 -4.24 -1.00 0.54
CA TYR A 161 -3.72 -2.29 0.99
C TYR A 161 -4.59 -3.50 0.59
N THR A 162 -5.91 -3.35 0.49
CA THR A 162 -6.85 -4.38 0.05
C THR A 162 -6.54 -4.83 -1.38
N GLU A 163 -6.17 -3.89 -2.25
CA GLU A 163 -5.76 -4.16 -3.63
C GLU A 163 -4.32 -4.70 -3.73
N LEU A 164 -3.39 -4.08 -2.99
CA LEU A 164 -1.96 -4.37 -3.09
C LEU A 164 -1.55 -5.71 -2.49
N LEU A 165 -2.06 -6.03 -1.29
CA LEU A 165 -1.57 -7.17 -0.51
C LEU A 165 -1.80 -8.52 -1.22
N PRO A 166 -2.96 -8.80 -1.84
CA PRO A 166 -3.16 -10.05 -2.59
C PRO A 166 -2.14 -10.24 -3.71
N ASN A 167 -1.70 -9.16 -4.37
CA ASN A 167 -0.72 -9.22 -5.44
C ASN A 167 0.69 -9.51 -4.89
N ILE A 168 1.02 -8.98 -3.71
CA ILE A 168 2.32 -9.16 -3.05
C ILE A 168 2.51 -10.58 -2.52
N HIS A 169 1.46 -11.18 -1.96
CA HIS A 169 1.55 -12.50 -1.33
C HIS A 169 1.68 -13.63 -2.36
N ASN A 170 2.58 -14.57 -2.11
CA ASN A 170 2.66 -15.81 -2.86
C ASN A 170 1.84 -16.90 -2.17
N SER A 171 0.62 -17.12 -2.65
CA SER A 171 -0.36 -18.08 -2.12
C SER A 171 -0.31 -19.47 -2.77
N LEU A 172 0.59 -19.69 -3.75
CA LEU A 172 0.62 -20.89 -4.58
C LEU A 172 1.60 -21.97 -4.11
N CYS A 173 2.33 -21.74 -3.02
CA CYS A 173 3.31 -22.67 -2.48
C CYS A 173 2.66 -23.70 -1.54
N ASP A 174 3.14 -24.94 -1.58
CA ASP A 174 2.86 -25.93 -0.54
C ASP A 174 3.91 -25.77 0.57
N VAL A 175 3.55 -25.08 1.65
CA VAL A 175 4.50 -24.75 2.72
C VAL A 175 4.49 -25.80 3.82
N LEU A 176 5.68 -26.34 4.11
CA LEU A 176 5.94 -27.22 5.24
C LEU A 176 6.96 -26.56 6.18
N ILE A 177 6.67 -26.56 7.47
CA ILE A 177 7.65 -26.21 8.49
C ILE A 177 8.07 -27.47 9.23
N SER A 178 9.37 -27.65 9.39
CA SER A 178 9.96 -28.74 10.18
C SER A 178 10.62 -28.18 11.43
N LYS A 179 10.44 -28.89 12.54
CA LYS A 179 11.08 -28.63 13.83
C LYS A 179 12.06 -29.75 14.14
N SER A 180 13.30 -29.41 14.43
CA SER A 180 14.36 -30.36 14.81
C SER A 180 14.78 -30.18 16.26
N VAL A 181 14.74 -31.26 17.04
CA VAL A 181 15.21 -31.31 18.44
C VAL A 181 15.98 -32.61 18.66
N ASN A 182 17.27 -32.53 19.00
CA ASN A 182 18.13 -33.69 19.29
C ASN A 182 18.05 -34.82 18.23
N SER A 183 17.95 -34.47 16.95
CA SER A 183 17.79 -35.37 15.79
C SER A 183 16.38 -35.97 15.56
N ASP A 184 15.41 -35.67 16.42
CA ASP A 184 13.99 -35.92 16.13
C ASP A 184 13.44 -34.76 15.29
N ILE A 185 12.78 -35.09 14.18
CA ILE A 185 12.17 -34.12 13.27
C ILE A 185 10.65 -34.30 13.32
N ASP A 186 9.95 -33.22 13.64
CA ASP A 186 8.50 -33.11 13.54
C ASP A 186 8.17 -32.12 12.42
N SER A 187 7.01 -32.25 11.78
CA SER A 187 6.62 -31.39 10.66
C SER A 187 5.16 -30.97 10.73
N CYS A 188 4.88 -29.73 10.35
CA CYS A 188 3.54 -29.15 10.28
C CYS A 188 3.31 -28.55 8.90
N LYS A 189 2.19 -28.90 8.26
CA LYS A 189 1.75 -28.27 7.02
C LYS A 189 1.14 -26.90 7.34
N LEU A 190 1.47 -25.89 6.54
CA LEU A 190 0.82 -24.59 6.60
C LEU A 190 -0.16 -24.41 5.43
N ILE A 191 -1.24 -23.67 5.67
CA ILE A 191 -2.31 -23.40 4.72
C ILE A 191 -2.46 -21.90 4.58
N PHE A 192 -2.46 -21.41 3.34
CA PHE A 192 -2.68 -20.01 3.06
C PHE A 192 -4.12 -19.60 3.38
N LYS A 193 -4.27 -18.43 4.01
CA LYS A 193 -5.53 -17.76 4.29
C LYS A 193 -5.37 -16.28 3.94
N GLU A 194 -6.32 -15.74 3.17
CA GLU A 194 -6.37 -14.32 2.79
C GLU A 194 -6.53 -13.38 4.01
N ASP A 195 -7.10 -13.89 5.10
CA ASP A 195 -7.43 -13.18 6.33
C ASP A 195 -6.65 -13.72 7.55
N ALA A 196 -5.40 -14.15 7.35
CA ALA A 196 -4.58 -14.79 8.38
C ALA A 196 -4.17 -13.85 9.52
N GLY A 197 -4.13 -12.54 9.25
CA GLY A 197 -3.81 -11.51 10.23
C GLY A 197 -4.38 -10.16 9.83
N TYR A 198 -4.25 -9.17 10.71
CA TYR A 198 -4.73 -7.82 10.47
C TYR A 198 -3.85 -6.75 11.11
N PHE A 199 -3.96 -5.52 10.61
CA PHE A 199 -3.40 -4.33 11.23
C PHE A 199 -4.36 -3.14 11.10
N TYR A 200 -4.10 -2.07 11.84
CA TYR A 200 -4.91 -0.86 11.80
C TYR A 200 -4.29 0.16 10.84
N ASN A 201 -5.10 0.70 9.93
CA ASN A 201 -4.73 1.77 9.02
C ASN A 201 -5.53 3.03 9.36
N ASN A 202 -4.88 4.20 9.35
CA ASN A 202 -5.50 5.48 9.69
C ASN A 202 -5.72 6.40 8.49
N SER A 203 -5.53 5.89 7.26
CA SER A 203 -5.52 6.69 6.02
C SER A 203 -6.87 6.76 5.29
N TYR A 204 -7.95 6.24 5.89
CA TYR A 204 -9.25 6.04 5.22
C TYR A 204 -9.83 7.32 4.58
N VAL A 205 -9.59 8.49 5.15
CA VAL A 205 -10.15 9.78 4.71
C VAL A 205 -9.11 10.77 4.16
N GLY A 206 -7.91 10.30 3.80
CA GLY A 206 -6.86 11.18 3.24
C GLY A 206 -6.17 12.14 4.22
N ASP A 207 -6.71 12.34 5.42
CA ASP A 207 -6.16 13.30 6.39
C ASP A 207 -4.85 12.80 7.02
N LYS A 208 -3.73 13.24 6.45
CA LYS A 208 -2.36 12.99 6.97
C LYS A 208 -1.98 13.88 8.15
N ARG A 209 -2.82 14.87 8.52
CA ARG A 209 -2.49 15.96 9.47
C ARG A 209 -3.26 15.91 10.78
N SER A 210 -4.38 15.20 10.87
CA SER A 210 -5.12 15.08 12.13
C SER A 210 -4.62 13.94 13.01
N PHE A 211 -4.84 14.10 14.32
CA PHE A 211 -4.68 13.00 15.26
C PHE A 211 -5.66 11.89 14.88
N PRO A 212 -5.24 10.60 14.89
CA PRO A 212 -6.13 9.51 14.57
C PRO A 212 -7.34 9.55 15.52
N ILE A 213 -8.53 9.79 14.95
CA ILE A 213 -9.80 9.61 15.64
C ILE A 213 -10.26 8.17 15.40
N PHE A 214 -10.92 7.57 16.39
CA PHE A 214 -11.35 6.16 16.31
C PHE A 214 -12.24 5.86 15.09
N ASP A 215 -12.96 6.87 14.60
CA ASP A 215 -13.84 6.75 13.44
C ASP A 215 -13.09 6.65 12.10
N ASN A 216 -11.78 6.97 12.07
CA ASN A 216 -10.93 6.92 10.87
C ASN A 216 -9.94 5.74 10.89
N ILE A 217 -10.11 4.78 11.81
CA ILE A 217 -9.26 3.61 11.90
C ILE A 217 -9.95 2.44 11.22
N GLU A 218 -9.33 1.97 10.14
CA GLU A 218 -9.74 0.77 9.44
C GLU A 218 -8.93 -0.44 9.89
N THR A 219 -9.53 -1.62 9.81
CA THR A 219 -8.83 -2.89 9.99
C THR A 219 -8.54 -3.52 8.64
N ILE A 220 -7.26 -3.59 8.27
CA ILE A 220 -6.81 -4.22 7.04
C ILE A 220 -6.41 -5.66 7.34
N ASN A 221 -6.99 -6.61 6.60
CA ASN A 221 -6.59 -8.01 6.66
C ASN A 221 -5.47 -8.29 5.67
N TYR A 222 -4.59 -9.24 5.98
CA TYR A 222 -3.52 -9.66 5.08
C TYR A 222 -3.39 -11.18 5.01
N GLY A 223 -2.95 -11.63 3.84
CA GLY A 223 -2.78 -13.04 3.52
C GLY A 223 -1.52 -13.62 4.17
N ALA A 224 -1.64 -14.82 4.75
CA ALA A 224 -0.48 -15.56 5.24
C ALA A 224 -0.78 -17.06 5.37
N TYR A 225 0.28 -17.84 5.55
CA TYR A 225 0.22 -19.25 5.87
C TYR A 225 0.08 -19.45 7.38
N ILE A 226 -0.95 -20.20 7.78
CA ILE A 226 -1.21 -20.59 9.16
C ILE A 226 -1.12 -22.11 9.33
N PRO A 227 -0.84 -22.62 10.54
CA PRO A 227 -0.80 -24.05 10.83
C PRO A 227 -2.10 -24.75 10.42
N ALA A 228 -1.98 -25.89 9.74
CA ALA A 228 -3.10 -26.77 9.53
C ALA A 228 -3.64 -27.30 10.87
N SER A 229 -4.93 -27.66 10.89
CA SER A 229 -5.62 -28.09 12.12
C SER A 229 -5.07 -29.38 12.74
N ASP A 230 -4.31 -30.17 11.98
CA ASP A 230 -3.66 -31.40 12.42
C ASP A 230 -2.26 -31.19 13.02
N CYS A 231 -1.73 -29.96 12.98
CA CYS A 231 -0.47 -29.64 13.62
C CYS A 231 -0.59 -29.70 15.15
N SER A 232 0.39 -30.32 15.80
CA SER A 232 0.43 -30.45 17.25
C SER A 232 0.57 -29.09 17.94
N ASN A 233 -0.23 -28.81 18.98
CA ASN A 233 -0.09 -27.59 19.78
C ASN A 233 1.31 -27.47 20.42
N ASN A 234 1.95 -28.61 20.73
CA ASN A 234 3.31 -28.64 21.28
C ASN A 234 4.39 -28.41 20.21
N PHE A 235 4.02 -28.24 18.95
CA PHE A 235 4.97 -27.94 17.88
C PHE A 235 5.66 -26.60 18.17
N TRP A 236 4.91 -25.58 18.58
CA TRP A 236 5.33 -24.17 18.63
C TRP A 236 5.94 -23.70 19.95
N VAL A 237 5.84 -24.52 21.01
CA VAL A 237 6.20 -24.11 22.37
C VAL A 237 7.69 -24.27 22.71
N ASP A 238 8.48 -24.80 21.78
CA ASP A 238 9.91 -25.05 21.97
C ASP A 238 10.75 -23.90 21.38
N TYR A 239 11.28 -23.06 22.26
CA TYR A 239 12.11 -21.90 21.93
C TYR A 239 13.56 -22.27 21.58
N LEU A 240 13.99 -23.50 21.87
CA LEU A 240 15.37 -23.96 21.61
C LEU A 240 15.45 -24.82 20.36
N ALA A 241 14.30 -25.17 19.76
CA ALA A 241 14.25 -25.96 18.56
C ALA A 241 14.71 -25.14 17.33
N GLU A 242 15.30 -25.84 16.37
CA GLU A 242 15.60 -25.28 15.06
C GLU A 242 14.40 -25.50 14.14
N TYR A 243 13.94 -24.43 13.50
CA TYR A 243 12.84 -24.47 12.54
C TYR A 243 13.37 -24.24 11.12
N SER A 244 12.88 -25.01 10.16
CA SER A 244 13.22 -24.88 8.75
C SER A 244 11.96 -24.92 7.88
N PHE A 245 11.99 -24.19 6.77
CA PHE A 245 10.87 -24.09 5.83
C PHE A 245 11.21 -24.78 4.50
N GLU A 246 10.20 -25.43 3.93
CA GLU A 246 10.17 -25.94 2.57
C GLU A 246 8.90 -25.38 1.90
N ALA A 247 9.03 -24.81 0.70
CA ALA A 247 7.97 -24.11 -0.03
C ALA A 247 8.16 -24.27 -1.54
#